data_AF-A0A3P8IYY1-F1
#
_entry.id   AF-A0A3P8IYY1-F1
#
_cell.length_a   1.000
_cell.length_b   1.000
_cell.length_c   1.000
_cell.angle_alpha   90.00
_cell.angle_beta   90.00
_cell.angle_gamma   90.00
#
_symmetry.space_group_name_H-M   'P 1'
#
loop_
_entity.id
_entity.type
_entity.pdbx_description
1 polymer ?
#
loop_
_entity_poly.entity_id
_entity_poly.type
_entity_poly.pdbx_seq_one_letter_code
_entity_poly.pdbx_strand_id
1 'polypeptide(L)'
;MNQHSFDLRLGTLATGYRDGRLTPRALMAELRQRASALNPEYQLFIHILTAEEQEPWLAALDGVSPETLPLYGVPFAIKDNIDLAGIVTTAGCPAFAYTAERDATIVAQLIALGAVPVGKTNLDQFATGLNGTRSPYGRCRNAVHPAYPSGGSSAGSALAVALGVASFALGTDTAGSGRVPASLNNLVGLKASKGLISTAGVVPACRTLDCTTFFTATAAESSRLLALTAAVDPRDAYSRRNPQWNGAQAFGAPASGFRFGVPQTLNFLGCAQSEALFLQAKARLLALGGVAVSIDMAPFLAAASLLYDGPWVAERYAVAGPLIERQPEAVLPVIRDVLAKAPQTDAVAAFKAMYQLQAYKAQCDALLDGVECVLTPTYPRPVTLAELEAEPVKRNADLGYYTNFMNLLDYAAVSVPTGFLSNGLPSGVTLFGRVFTDQYLLGLADAFQRALPLPLPGGAQIAPEPPAAAASHDRQALVVCGAHLDGLALNGQLRERGGRLLTATESAACYRLYALADGRRPGMVRDESGGAAIAVEVWELPSAELGSLLAAIPAPLGLGKVELADGRWLSGFICEAYGLQGATDITAYGGWRAWLAR
;
A
#
# COMPACT_ATOMS: atom_id res chain seq x y z
N MET A 1 23.04 -18.12 -8.53
CA MET A 1 23.28 -16.86 -9.28
C MET A 1 23.60 -17.20 -10.74
N ASN A 2 22.58 -17.47 -11.53
CA ASN A 2 22.53 -17.36 -13.00
C ASN A 2 21.23 -16.56 -13.24
N GLN A 3 21.04 -15.64 -14.19
CA GLN A 3 21.85 -15.11 -15.29
C GLN A 3 21.09 -13.86 -15.82
N HIS A 4 21.82 -12.85 -16.29
CA HIS A 4 21.37 -11.59 -16.95
C HIS A 4 20.92 -10.44 -16.02
N SER A 5 21.82 -9.44 -15.90
CA SER A 5 21.48 -8.09 -15.45
C SER A 5 20.43 -7.46 -16.37
N PHE A 6 19.49 -6.72 -15.80
CA PHE A 6 18.47 -5.97 -16.53
C PHE A 6 18.02 -4.77 -15.71
N ASP A 7 17.48 -3.75 -16.38
CA ASP A 7 16.82 -2.63 -15.71
C ASP A 7 15.60 -2.22 -16.53
N LEU A 8 14.43 -2.70 -16.12
CA LEU A 8 13.14 -2.40 -16.75
C LEU A 8 12.36 -1.35 -15.96
N ARG A 9 13.02 -0.58 -15.07
CA ARG A 9 12.32 0.44 -14.28
C ARG A 9 11.68 1.49 -15.18
N LEU A 10 10.54 2.02 -14.75
CA LEU A 10 9.72 2.96 -15.52
C LEU A 10 10.54 4.18 -15.99
N GLY A 11 11.38 4.73 -15.11
CA GLY A 11 12.25 5.87 -15.44
C GLY A 11 13.36 5.51 -16.42
N THR A 12 13.94 4.31 -16.30
CA THR A 12 15.00 3.82 -17.18
C THR A 12 14.47 3.64 -18.60
N LEU A 13 13.31 3.01 -18.76
CA LEU A 13 12.69 2.80 -20.07
C LEU A 13 12.23 4.12 -20.69
N ALA A 14 11.61 5.01 -19.91
CA ALA A 14 11.18 6.32 -20.42
C ALA A 14 12.36 7.13 -21.01
N THR A 15 13.51 7.15 -20.33
CA THR A 15 14.73 7.79 -20.86
C THR A 15 15.27 7.04 -22.08
N GLY A 16 15.26 5.71 -22.06
CA GLY A 16 15.68 4.89 -23.20
C GLY A 16 14.87 5.13 -24.48
N TYR A 17 13.56 5.32 -24.35
CA TYR A 17 12.68 5.65 -25.48
C TYR A 17 12.85 7.09 -25.97
N ARG A 18 12.95 8.05 -25.05
CA ARG A 18 13.18 9.48 -25.38
C ARG A 18 14.48 9.67 -26.17
N ASP A 19 15.54 9.00 -25.75
CA ASP A 19 16.86 9.13 -26.39
C ASP A 19 17.00 8.26 -27.66
N GLY A 20 15.97 7.49 -28.03
CA GLY A 20 16.00 6.57 -29.18
C GLY A 20 16.90 5.35 -29.00
N ARG A 21 17.39 5.08 -27.79
CA ARG A 21 18.24 3.90 -27.47
C ARG A 21 17.45 2.59 -27.43
N LEU A 22 16.15 2.68 -27.18
CA LEU A 22 15.21 1.57 -27.17
C LEU A 22 14.00 1.91 -28.06
N THR A 23 13.31 0.89 -28.55
CA THR A 23 11.97 1.03 -29.13
C THR A 23 11.01 0.04 -28.48
N PRO A 24 9.72 0.37 -28.33
CA PRO A 24 8.75 -0.56 -27.76
C PRO A 24 8.72 -1.91 -28.48
N ARG A 25 8.76 -1.89 -29.82
CA ARG A 25 8.75 -3.09 -30.66
C ARG A 25 9.96 -3.99 -30.40
N ALA A 26 11.17 -3.42 -30.35
CA ALA A 26 12.39 -4.19 -30.10
C ALA A 26 12.40 -4.78 -28.68
N LEU A 27 12.04 -3.98 -27.67
CA LEU A 27 11.99 -4.45 -26.29
C LEU A 27 10.96 -5.56 -26.11
N MET A 28 9.73 -5.40 -26.62
CA MET A 28 8.70 -6.44 -26.49
C MET A 28 9.09 -7.75 -27.18
N ALA A 29 9.79 -7.68 -28.31
CA ALA A 29 10.32 -8.87 -28.97
C ALA A 29 11.37 -9.60 -28.11
N GLU A 30 12.30 -8.86 -27.51
CA GLU A 30 13.30 -9.40 -26.59
C GLU A 30 12.64 -10.04 -25.36
N LEU A 31 11.71 -9.33 -24.72
CA LEU A 31 11.04 -9.80 -23.51
C LEU A 31 10.17 -11.03 -23.78
N ARG A 32 9.51 -11.12 -24.94
CA ARG A 32 8.79 -12.32 -25.36
C ARG A 32 9.71 -13.52 -25.53
N GLN A 33 10.89 -13.33 -26.15
CA GLN A 33 11.89 -14.40 -26.27
C GLN A 33 12.40 -14.85 -24.89
N ARG A 34 12.70 -13.89 -24.00
CA ARG A 34 13.14 -14.16 -22.63
C ARG A 34 12.07 -14.89 -21.82
N ALA A 35 10.82 -14.46 -21.91
CA ALA A 35 9.68 -15.12 -21.26
C ALA A 35 9.54 -16.57 -21.74
N SER A 36 9.59 -16.82 -23.04
CA SER A 36 9.53 -18.17 -23.62
C SER A 36 10.69 -19.06 -23.18
N ALA A 37 11.90 -18.51 -23.01
CA ALA A 37 13.06 -19.26 -22.53
C ALA A 37 12.96 -19.64 -21.04
N LEU A 38 12.38 -18.76 -20.22
CA LEU A 38 12.24 -18.98 -18.77
C LEU A 38 11.00 -19.81 -18.40
N ASN A 39 9.93 -19.77 -19.20
CA ASN A 39 8.65 -20.38 -18.83
C ASN A 39 8.73 -21.89 -18.56
N PRO A 40 9.49 -22.72 -19.30
CA PRO A 40 9.62 -24.15 -19.00
C PRO A 40 10.15 -24.45 -17.59
N GLU A 41 11.01 -23.59 -17.04
CA GLU A 41 11.58 -23.76 -15.71
C GLU A 41 10.68 -23.18 -14.61
N TYR A 42 10.16 -21.97 -14.82
CA TYR A 42 9.50 -21.17 -13.79
C TYR A 42 7.97 -21.21 -13.84
N GLN A 43 7.38 -21.66 -14.96
CA GLN A 43 5.93 -21.73 -15.19
C GLN A 43 5.23 -20.39 -14.89
N LEU A 44 5.84 -19.31 -15.35
CA LEU A 44 5.50 -17.92 -15.03
C LEU A 44 4.29 -17.39 -15.83
N PHE A 45 4.05 -17.90 -17.04
CA PHE A 45 2.90 -17.54 -17.89
C PHE A 45 2.05 -18.76 -18.21
N ILE A 46 0.73 -18.58 -18.12
CA ILE A 46 -0.26 -19.47 -18.74
C ILE A 46 -0.34 -19.18 -20.23
N HIS A 47 -0.33 -17.89 -20.60
CA HIS A 47 -0.31 -17.43 -22.00
C HIS A 47 0.71 -16.31 -22.17
N ILE A 48 1.69 -16.50 -23.04
CA ILE A 48 2.60 -15.44 -23.49
C ILE A 48 2.01 -14.90 -24.79
N LEU A 49 1.79 -13.58 -24.86
CA LEU A 49 1.21 -13.01 -26.08
C LEU A 49 2.17 -13.17 -27.25
N THR A 50 1.62 -13.59 -28.38
CA THR A 50 2.32 -13.67 -29.65
C THR A 50 2.62 -12.27 -30.19
N ALA A 51 3.50 -12.19 -31.19
CA ALA A 51 3.78 -10.92 -31.86
C ALA A 51 2.51 -10.33 -32.51
N GLU A 52 1.66 -11.18 -33.09
CA GLU A 52 0.39 -10.77 -33.70
C GLU A 52 -0.60 -10.25 -32.66
N GLU A 53 -0.74 -10.93 -31.53
CA GLU A 53 -1.60 -10.46 -30.43
C GLU A 53 -1.11 -9.12 -29.85
N GLN A 54 0.20 -8.87 -29.83
CA GLN A 54 0.78 -7.62 -29.33
C GLN A 54 0.72 -6.45 -30.32
N GLU A 55 0.56 -6.74 -31.61
CA GLU A 55 0.65 -5.76 -32.67
C GLU A 55 -0.31 -4.57 -32.51
N PRO A 56 -1.59 -4.74 -32.11
CA PRO A 56 -2.51 -3.60 -31.98
C PRO A 56 -2.01 -2.52 -30.99
N TRP A 57 -1.39 -2.93 -29.88
CA TRP A 57 -0.87 -1.97 -28.89
C TRP A 57 0.46 -1.37 -29.32
N LEU A 58 1.29 -2.11 -30.05
CA LEU A 58 2.54 -1.59 -30.60
C LEU A 58 2.29 -0.59 -31.73
N ALA A 59 1.36 -0.89 -32.64
CA ALA A 59 0.95 -0.01 -33.71
C ALA A 59 0.32 1.30 -33.19
N ALA A 60 -0.41 1.24 -32.07
CA ALA A 60 -0.96 2.43 -31.42
C ALA A 60 0.12 3.39 -30.86
N LEU A 61 1.36 2.93 -30.70
CA LEU A 61 2.50 3.75 -30.29
C LEU A 61 3.30 4.29 -31.48
N ASP A 62 3.09 3.78 -32.70
CA ASP A 62 3.83 4.23 -33.87
C ASP A 62 3.52 5.70 -34.18
N GLY A 63 4.57 6.53 -34.28
CA GLY A 63 4.44 7.97 -34.51
C GLY A 63 3.95 8.78 -33.30
N VAL A 64 3.71 8.14 -32.15
CA VAL A 64 3.40 8.82 -30.88
C VAL A 64 4.70 9.19 -30.18
N SER A 65 4.84 10.44 -29.74
CA SER A 65 6.04 10.89 -29.03
C SER A 65 6.09 10.29 -27.61
N PRO A 66 7.24 9.74 -27.16
CA PRO A 66 7.37 9.13 -25.83
C PRO A 66 7.04 10.07 -24.65
N GLU A 67 7.05 11.39 -24.88
CA GLU A 67 6.74 12.41 -23.88
C GLU A 67 5.23 12.55 -23.62
N THR A 68 4.38 12.10 -24.55
CA THR A 68 2.93 12.29 -24.47
C THR A 68 2.22 11.27 -23.60
N LEU A 69 2.84 10.11 -23.36
CA LEU A 69 2.26 9.00 -22.62
C LEU A 69 3.13 8.62 -21.42
N PRO A 70 2.58 8.60 -20.19
CA PRO A 70 3.40 8.38 -18.99
C PRO A 70 3.96 6.96 -18.90
N LEU A 71 3.37 5.98 -19.58
CA LEU A 71 3.83 4.58 -19.63
C LEU A 71 4.16 4.15 -21.06
N TYR A 72 4.58 5.08 -21.94
CA TYR A 72 4.92 4.80 -23.34
C TYR A 72 5.80 3.55 -23.49
N GLY A 73 5.28 2.51 -24.13
CA GLY A 73 6.01 1.28 -24.44
C GLY A 73 6.35 0.41 -23.23
N VAL A 74 5.87 0.72 -22.03
CA VAL A 74 6.26 0.01 -20.80
C VAL A 74 5.64 -1.40 -20.79
N PRO A 75 6.46 -2.47 -20.69
CA PRO A 75 5.97 -3.84 -20.63
C PRO A 75 5.35 -4.17 -19.27
N PHE A 76 4.13 -4.74 -19.26
CA PHE A 76 3.50 -5.20 -18.02
C PHE A 76 2.87 -6.59 -18.14
N ALA A 77 2.89 -7.35 -17.05
CA ALA A 77 2.30 -8.68 -16.99
C ALA A 77 0.96 -8.67 -16.23
N ILE A 78 0.03 -9.55 -16.61
CA ILE A 78 -1.35 -9.54 -16.11
C ILE A 78 -1.66 -10.89 -15.48
N LYS A 79 -2.03 -10.94 -14.20
CA LYS A 79 -2.50 -12.19 -13.59
C LYS A 79 -3.69 -12.77 -14.35
N ASP A 80 -3.68 -14.07 -14.62
CA ASP A 80 -4.71 -14.72 -15.44
C ASP A 80 -6.07 -14.92 -14.75
N ASN A 81 -6.41 -14.03 -13.83
CA ASN A 81 -7.77 -13.79 -13.35
C ASN A 81 -8.22 -12.34 -13.62
N ILE A 82 -7.46 -11.60 -14.43
CA ILE A 82 -7.73 -10.22 -14.84
C ILE A 82 -7.87 -10.23 -16.37
N ASP A 83 -8.96 -9.67 -16.85
CA ASP A 83 -9.35 -9.70 -18.25
C ASP A 83 -8.50 -8.77 -19.13
N LEU A 84 -8.11 -9.31 -20.29
CA LEU A 84 -7.51 -8.60 -21.43
C LEU A 84 -8.35 -8.98 -22.66
N ALA A 85 -8.95 -8.00 -23.33
CA ALA A 85 -9.88 -8.23 -24.42
C ALA A 85 -9.24 -9.08 -25.53
N GLY A 86 -10.00 -10.04 -26.06
CA GLY A 86 -9.56 -10.97 -27.10
C GLY A 86 -8.65 -12.09 -26.61
N ILE A 87 -8.21 -12.06 -25.34
CA ILE A 87 -7.32 -13.06 -24.75
C ILE A 87 -8.09 -13.91 -23.73
N VAL A 88 -7.73 -15.20 -23.65
CA VAL A 88 -8.36 -16.14 -22.72
C VAL A 88 -8.01 -15.79 -21.27
N THR A 89 -9.00 -15.86 -20.38
CA THR A 89 -8.86 -15.83 -18.92
C THR A 89 -9.24 -17.20 -18.36
N THR A 90 -8.36 -17.82 -17.56
CA THR A 90 -8.58 -19.19 -17.02
C THR A 90 -8.74 -19.25 -15.51
N ALA A 91 -8.29 -18.22 -14.79
CA ALA A 91 -8.14 -18.24 -13.33
C ALA A 91 -7.36 -19.47 -12.80
N GLY A 92 -6.40 -20.00 -13.60
CA GLY A 92 -5.66 -21.22 -13.26
C GLY A 92 -6.49 -22.50 -13.40
N CYS A 93 -7.58 -22.48 -14.16
CA CYS A 93 -8.45 -23.62 -14.40
C CYS A 93 -8.82 -23.73 -15.91
N PRO A 94 -8.29 -24.72 -16.64
CA PRO A 94 -8.60 -24.89 -18.07
C PRO A 94 -10.10 -25.00 -18.37
N ALA A 95 -10.87 -25.68 -17.51
CA ALA A 95 -12.31 -25.87 -17.70
C ALA A 95 -13.16 -24.61 -17.37
N PHE A 96 -12.54 -23.59 -16.77
CA PHE A 96 -13.17 -22.29 -16.51
C PHE A 96 -12.92 -21.27 -17.63
N ALA A 97 -12.05 -21.61 -18.59
CA ALA A 97 -11.56 -20.68 -19.59
C ALA A 97 -12.68 -19.99 -20.40
N TYR A 98 -12.55 -18.68 -20.56
CA TYR A 98 -13.37 -17.87 -21.47
C TYR A 98 -12.50 -16.81 -22.15
N THR A 99 -12.87 -16.38 -23.36
CA THR A 99 -12.23 -15.23 -24.01
C THR A 99 -12.90 -13.95 -23.54
N ALA A 100 -12.13 -13.02 -22.98
CA ALA A 100 -12.67 -11.77 -22.50
C ALA A 100 -13.11 -10.87 -23.67
N GLU A 101 -14.33 -10.34 -23.61
CA GLU A 101 -14.83 -9.40 -24.63
C GLU A 101 -14.35 -7.97 -24.40
N ARG A 102 -13.93 -7.65 -23.17
CA ARG A 102 -13.52 -6.31 -22.74
C ARG A 102 -12.37 -6.41 -21.76
N ASP A 103 -11.52 -5.40 -21.77
CA ASP A 103 -10.46 -5.25 -20.78
C ASP A 103 -11.06 -5.02 -19.39
N ALA A 104 -10.37 -5.57 -18.38
CA ALA A 104 -10.50 -5.07 -17.02
C ALA A 104 -10.20 -3.56 -16.98
N THR A 105 -10.86 -2.80 -16.11
CA THR A 105 -10.70 -1.33 -16.07
C THR A 105 -9.25 -0.92 -15.90
N ILE A 106 -8.52 -1.59 -15.01
CA ILE A 106 -7.11 -1.32 -14.77
C ILE A 106 -6.24 -1.62 -16.01
N VAL A 107 -6.57 -2.66 -16.78
CA VAL A 107 -5.84 -3.03 -18.00
C VAL A 107 -6.08 -1.98 -19.08
N ALA A 108 -7.33 -1.57 -19.30
CA ALA A 108 -7.69 -0.50 -20.23
C ALA A 108 -6.99 0.83 -19.88
N GLN A 109 -6.96 1.20 -18.60
CA GLN A 109 -6.26 2.40 -18.13
C GLN A 109 -4.77 2.35 -18.44
N LEU A 110 -4.09 1.23 -18.13
CA LEU A 110 -2.65 1.10 -18.36
C LEU A 110 -2.31 1.12 -19.86
N ILE A 111 -3.11 0.47 -20.70
CA ILE A 111 -2.95 0.50 -22.17
C ILE A 111 -3.15 1.92 -22.69
N ALA A 112 -4.18 2.64 -22.24
CA ALA A 112 -4.42 4.03 -22.61
C ALA A 112 -3.28 4.98 -22.17
N LEU A 113 -2.54 4.62 -21.12
CA LEU A 113 -1.34 5.33 -20.66
C LEU A 113 -0.07 4.95 -21.45
N GLY A 114 -0.18 4.03 -22.42
CA GLY A 114 0.90 3.60 -23.32
C GLY A 114 1.58 2.28 -22.95
N ALA A 115 1.15 1.59 -21.89
CA ALA A 115 1.75 0.33 -21.47
C ALA A 115 1.34 -0.83 -22.40
N VAL A 116 2.25 -1.80 -22.60
CA VAL A 116 2.06 -2.93 -23.52
C VAL A 116 2.02 -4.25 -22.74
N PRO A 117 0.96 -5.07 -22.87
CA PRO A 117 0.87 -6.32 -22.13
C PRO A 117 1.85 -7.37 -22.67
N VAL A 118 2.46 -8.13 -21.76
CA VAL A 118 3.39 -9.24 -22.07
C VAL A 118 2.63 -10.57 -22.17
N GLY A 119 1.68 -10.81 -21.27
CA GLY A 119 1.02 -12.11 -21.15
C GLY A 119 0.16 -12.25 -19.91
N LYS A 120 -0.57 -13.38 -19.86
CA LYS A 120 -1.40 -13.82 -18.75
C LYS A 120 -0.59 -14.74 -17.82
N THR A 121 -0.25 -14.26 -16.63
CA THR A 121 0.64 -14.93 -15.69
C THR A 121 -0.05 -16.03 -14.90
N ASN A 122 0.72 -17.05 -14.51
CA ASN A 122 0.22 -18.17 -13.73
C ASN A 122 -0.15 -17.77 -12.29
N LEU A 123 -1.07 -18.52 -11.69
CA LEU A 123 -1.61 -18.28 -10.36
C LEU A 123 -2.03 -19.57 -9.66
N ASP A 124 -2.13 -19.53 -8.33
CA ASP A 124 -2.90 -20.56 -7.61
C ASP A 124 -4.37 -20.50 -8.10
N GLN A 125 -4.94 -21.65 -8.43
CA GLN A 125 -6.26 -21.80 -9.06
C GLN A 125 -7.34 -21.06 -8.26
N PHE A 126 -8.17 -20.28 -8.97
CA PHE A 126 -9.18 -19.35 -8.42
C PHE A 126 -8.60 -18.40 -7.37
N ALA A 127 -7.34 -17.97 -7.55
CA ALA A 127 -6.60 -17.15 -6.60
C ALA A 127 -6.63 -17.68 -5.15
N THR A 128 -6.62 -19.01 -4.98
CA THR A 128 -6.81 -19.68 -3.67
C THR A 128 -5.50 -20.32 -3.18
N GLY A 129 -4.63 -19.46 -2.67
CA GLY A 129 -3.35 -19.86 -2.08
C GLY A 129 -2.43 -18.68 -1.84
N LEU A 130 -1.36 -18.93 -1.09
CA LEU A 130 -0.29 -18.00 -0.78
C LEU A 130 1.08 -18.53 -1.24
N ASN A 131 1.12 -19.63 -1.98
CA ASN A 131 2.37 -20.31 -2.31
C ASN A 131 2.68 -20.38 -3.81
N GLY A 132 1.71 -20.48 -4.73
CA GLY A 132 1.98 -20.51 -6.18
C GLY A 132 2.23 -21.91 -6.77
N THR A 133 1.94 -22.98 -6.02
CA THR A 133 2.06 -24.37 -6.47
C THR A 133 0.73 -25.02 -6.84
N ARG A 134 -0.40 -24.36 -6.58
CA ARG A 134 -1.75 -24.89 -6.79
C ARG A 134 -2.27 -24.53 -8.18
N SER A 135 -1.52 -24.89 -9.21
CA SER A 135 -1.91 -24.65 -10.60
C SER A 135 -1.72 -25.90 -11.46
N PRO A 136 -2.72 -26.30 -12.27
CA PRO A 136 -2.55 -27.36 -13.26
C PRO A 136 -1.58 -26.96 -14.39
N TYR A 137 -1.29 -25.67 -14.55
CA TYR A 137 -0.30 -25.16 -15.50
C TYR A 137 1.15 -25.28 -14.99
N GLY A 138 1.35 -25.85 -13.80
CA GLY A 138 2.67 -26.09 -13.22
C GLY A 138 2.95 -25.27 -11.96
N ARG A 139 3.90 -25.76 -11.16
CA ARG A 139 4.29 -25.15 -9.88
C ARG A 139 5.31 -24.02 -10.13
N CYS A 140 5.01 -22.81 -9.69
CA CYS A 140 5.94 -21.68 -9.79
C CYS A 140 7.02 -21.80 -8.69
N ARG A 141 8.27 -22.01 -9.10
CA ARG A 141 9.44 -21.99 -8.18
C ARG A 141 9.90 -20.56 -7.94
N ASN A 142 10.61 -20.34 -6.84
CA ASN A 142 11.22 -19.05 -6.52
C ASN A 142 12.29 -18.63 -7.55
N ALA A 143 12.40 -17.33 -7.82
CA ALA A 143 13.37 -16.77 -8.77
C ALA A 143 14.84 -16.96 -8.37
N VAL A 144 15.13 -17.17 -7.09
CA VAL A 144 16.51 -17.24 -6.56
C VAL A 144 16.85 -18.63 -6.01
N HIS A 145 15.90 -19.30 -5.36
CA HIS A 145 16.15 -20.57 -4.68
C HIS A 145 15.15 -21.68 -5.07
N PRO A 146 15.55 -22.70 -5.85
CA PRO A 146 14.61 -23.63 -6.49
C PRO A 146 13.83 -24.55 -5.53
N ALA A 147 14.32 -24.76 -4.30
CA ALA A 147 13.60 -25.53 -3.28
C ALA A 147 12.39 -24.79 -2.65
N TYR A 148 12.24 -23.49 -2.93
CA TYR A 148 11.15 -22.67 -2.41
C TYR A 148 10.16 -22.32 -3.51
N PRO A 149 8.88 -22.12 -3.17
CA PRO A 149 7.90 -21.63 -4.11
C PRO A 149 8.11 -20.13 -4.39
N SER A 150 7.51 -19.61 -5.46
CA SER A 150 7.48 -18.17 -5.74
C SER A 150 6.67 -17.38 -4.71
N GLY A 151 5.78 -18.03 -3.96
CA GLY A 151 4.67 -17.35 -3.31
C GLY A 151 3.48 -17.22 -4.27
N GLY A 152 2.29 -17.11 -3.70
CA GLY A 152 1.04 -17.02 -4.45
C GLY A 152 0.01 -16.12 -3.77
N SER A 153 -1.20 -16.01 -4.32
CA SER A 153 -1.64 -16.64 -5.55
C SER A 153 -1.13 -15.93 -6.81
N SER A 154 -0.58 -14.72 -6.73
CA SER A 154 -0.05 -13.97 -7.89
C SER A 154 1.38 -14.40 -8.27
N ALA A 155 1.56 -15.71 -8.45
CA ALA A 155 2.86 -16.36 -8.57
C ALA A 155 3.65 -15.89 -9.80
N GLY A 156 3.06 -16.04 -10.98
CA GLY A 156 3.70 -15.64 -12.23
C GLY A 156 3.90 -14.13 -12.35
N SER A 157 3.03 -13.31 -11.77
CA SER A 157 3.19 -11.84 -11.74
C SER A 157 4.43 -11.41 -10.98
N ALA A 158 4.70 -12.00 -9.81
CA ALA A 158 5.91 -11.70 -9.06
C ALA A 158 7.16 -12.18 -9.83
N LEU A 159 7.13 -13.40 -10.38
CA LEU A 159 8.23 -13.92 -11.19
C LEU A 159 8.50 -13.07 -12.43
N ALA A 160 7.46 -12.54 -13.08
CA ALA A 160 7.59 -11.74 -14.28
C ALA A 160 8.46 -10.49 -14.06
N VAL A 161 8.29 -9.83 -12.91
CA VAL A 161 9.10 -8.67 -12.53
C VAL A 161 10.47 -9.10 -12.04
N ALA A 162 10.54 -10.12 -11.16
CA ALA A 162 11.78 -10.57 -10.55
C ALA A 162 12.80 -11.14 -11.55
N LEU A 163 12.33 -11.76 -12.63
CA LEU A 163 13.16 -12.36 -13.69
C LEU A 163 13.36 -11.45 -14.92
N GLY A 164 12.80 -10.23 -14.89
CA GLY A 164 13.06 -9.22 -15.91
C GLY A 164 12.36 -9.48 -17.24
N VAL A 165 11.10 -9.93 -17.20
CA VAL A 165 10.23 -10.08 -18.37
C VAL A 165 9.10 -9.05 -18.41
N ALA A 166 8.93 -8.25 -17.35
CA ALA A 166 8.04 -7.10 -17.30
C ALA A 166 8.58 -6.02 -16.33
N SER A 167 8.23 -4.75 -16.57
CA SER A 167 8.58 -3.63 -15.68
C SER A 167 7.79 -3.67 -14.37
N PHE A 168 6.52 -4.02 -14.47
CA PHE A 168 5.62 -4.23 -13.35
C PHE A 168 4.61 -5.31 -13.72
N ALA A 169 3.90 -5.83 -12.72
CA ALA A 169 2.85 -6.80 -12.96
C ALA A 169 1.61 -6.52 -12.11
N LEU A 170 0.45 -6.82 -12.68
CA LEU A 170 -0.82 -6.87 -11.96
C LEU A 170 -0.96 -8.19 -11.24
N GLY A 171 -1.38 -8.12 -9.98
CA GLY A 171 -1.83 -9.26 -9.19
C GLY A 171 -3.20 -9.00 -8.59
N THR A 172 -3.63 -9.94 -7.74
CA THR A 172 -4.77 -9.72 -6.85
C THR A 172 -4.40 -10.11 -5.43
N ASP A 173 -5.05 -9.50 -4.44
CA ASP A 173 -4.85 -9.77 -3.03
C ASP A 173 -6.16 -9.69 -2.27
N THR A 174 -6.57 -10.82 -1.72
CA THR A 174 -7.61 -10.93 -0.69
C THR A 174 -6.99 -11.02 0.72
N ALA A 175 -5.92 -11.79 0.83
CA ALA A 175 -5.39 -12.27 2.11
C ALA A 175 -3.87 -12.45 2.12
N GLY A 176 -3.15 -11.90 1.14
CA GLY A 176 -1.69 -11.91 1.07
C GLY A 176 -1.12 -12.09 -0.34
N SER A 177 -1.97 -12.30 -1.35
CA SER A 177 -1.55 -12.69 -2.69
C SER A 177 -0.81 -11.62 -3.50
N GLY A 178 -0.78 -10.37 -3.03
CA GLY A 178 0.05 -9.27 -3.56
C GLY A 178 1.27 -8.98 -2.69
N ARG A 179 1.35 -9.58 -1.50
CA ARG A 179 2.35 -9.28 -0.45
C ARG A 179 3.36 -10.41 -0.28
N VAL A 180 2.89 -11.65 -0.07
CA VAL A 180 3.74 -12.83 0.11
C VAL A 180 4.65 -13.07 -1.09
N PRO A 181 4.16 -13.05 -2.35
CA PRO A 181 5.05 -13.21 -3.51
C PRO A 181 6.06 -12.07 -3.66
N ALA A 182 5.71 -10.85 -3.25
CA ALA A 182 6.63 -9.71 -3.33
C ALA A 182 7.82 -9.91 -2.39
N SER A 183 7.53 -10.28 -1.13
CA SER A 183 8.53 -10.60 -0.12
C SER A 183 9.45 -11.75 -0.55
N LEU A 184 8.89 -12.81 -1.14
CA LEU A 184 9.65 -13.98 -1.60
C LEU A 184 10.48 -13.73 -2.86
N ASN A 185 10.30 -12.61 -3.58
CA ASN A 185 11.04 -12.35 -4.82
C ASN A 185 11.74 -10.98 -4.84
N ASN A 186 12.00 -10.39 -3.67
CA ASN A 186 12.70 -9.10 -3.54
C ASN A 186 12.00 -7.95 -4.31
N LEU A 187 10.67 -7.87 -4.19
CA LEU A 187 9.85 -6.86 -4.85
C LEU A 187 9.10 -5.99 -3.84
N VAL A 188 8.64 -4.84 -4.31
CA VAL A 188 7.58 -4.09 -3.65
C VAL A 188 6.23 -4.63 -4.12
N GLY A 189 5.35 -4.91 -3.15
CA GLY A 189 3.98 -5.35 -3.39
C GLY A 189 2.99 -4.36 -2.80
N LEU A 190 2.32 -3.58 -3.65
CA LEU A 190 1.29 -2.64 -3.24
C LEU A 190 -0.08 -3.30 -3.25
N LYS A 191 -0.68 -3.42 -2.08
CA LYS A 191 -2.09 -3.73 -1.88
C LYS A 191 -2.81 -2.43 -1.51
N ALA A 192 -3.36 -1.77 -2.51
CA ALA A 192 -4.06 -0.51 -2.32
C ALA A 192 -5.29 -0.67 -1.40
N SER A 193 -5.74 0.43 -0.81
CA SER A 193 -7.03 0.56 -0.16
C SER A 193 -8.12 -0.03 -1.06
N LYS A 194 -9.01 -0.84 -0.46
CA LYS A 194 -10.02 -1.58 -1.21
C LYS A 194 -10.85 -0.63 -2.09
N GLY A 195 -11.07 -0.98 -3.36
CA GLY A 195 -11.85 -0.13 -4.28
C GLY A 195 -11.14 1.08 -4.88
N LEU A 196 -9.87 1.38 -4.52
CA LEU A 196 -9.11 2.43 -5.22
C LEU A 196 -8.72 2.01 -6.65
N ILE A 197 -8.31 0.75 -6.80
CA ILE A 197 -8.06 0.14 -8.10
C ILE A 197 -9.27 -0.74 -8.39
N SER A 198 -9.94 -0.46 -9.51
CA SER A 198 -11.14 -1.20 -9.90
C SER A 198 -10.87 -2.71 -10.06
N THR A 199 -11.87 -3.50 -9.68
CA THR A 199 -11.95 -4.95 -9.86
C THR A 199 -12.92 -5.34 -10.99
N ALA A 200 -13.46 -4.39 -11.76
CA ALA A 200 -14.25 -4.71 -12.95
C ALA A 200 -13.38 -5.43 -14.00
N GLY A 201 -13.86 -6.59 -14.47
CA GLY A 201 -13.09 -7.50 -15.34
C GLY A 201 -12.05 -8.34 -14.59
N VAL A 202 -12.17 -8.47 -13.27
CA VAL A 202 -11.39 -9.42 -12.48
C VAL A 202 -12.32 -10.56 -12.05
N VAL A 203 -11.93 -11.81 -12.30
CA VAL A 203 -12.62 -12.99 -11.79
C VAL A 203 -12.53 -12.97 -10.26
N PRO A 204 -13.65 -12.85 -9.53
CA PRO A 204 -13.62 -12.68 -8.08
C PRO A 204 -13.11 -13.94 -7.37
N ALA A 205 -12.37 -13.73 -6.29
CA ALA A 205 -12.05 -14.76 -5.32
C ALA A 205 -12.88 -14.54 -4.04
N CYS A 206 -12.81 -13.36 -3.44
CA CYS A 206 -13.75 -12.90 -2.42
C CYS A 206 -14.14 -11.47 -2.78
N ARG A 207 -15.21 -11.30 -3.54
CA ARG A 207 -15.57 -10.03 -4.18
C ARG A 207 -15.62 -8.86 -3.19
N THR A 208 -16.11 -9.08 -1.96
CA THR A 208 -16.21 -8.02 -0.94
C THR A 208 -14.86 -7.57 -0.36
N LEU A 209 -13.79 -8.34 -0.63
CA LEU A 209 -12.46 -8.17 -0.05
C LEU A 209 -11.37 -7.95 -1.10
N ASP A 210 -11.60 -8.33 -2.35
CA ASP A 210 -10.54 -8.36 -3.37
C ASP A 210 -9.99 -6.98 -3.69
N CYS A 211 -8.66 -6.95 -3.89
CA CYS A 211 -7.93 -5.79 -4.37
C CYS A 211 -7.05 -6.22 -5.55
N THR A 212 -7.07 -5.46 -6.64
CA THR A 212 -5.99 -5.51 -7.64
C THR A 212 -4.71 -4.94 -7.01
N THR A 213 -3.55 -5.52 -7.33
CA THR A 213 -2.26 -5.14 -6.74
C THR A 213 -1.19 -4.86 -7.80
N PHE A 214 -0.16 -4.13 -7.42
CA PHE A 214 1.04 -3.94 -8.23
C PHE A 214 2.24 -4.67 -7.62
N PHE A 215 3.05 -5.30 -8.48
CA PHE A 215 4.42 -5.70 -8.18
C PHE A 215 5.38 -4.79 -8.93
N THR A 216 6.32 -4.16 -8.22
CA THR A 216 7.34 -3.27 -8.81
C THR A 216 8.71 -3.50 -8.17
N ALA A 217 9.77 -3.01 -8.80
CA ALA A 217 11.11 -3.03 -8.20
C ALA A 217 11.22 -2.01 -7.05
N THR A 218 10.55 -0.86 -7.17
CA THR A 218 10.62 0.23 -6.17
C THR A 218 9.24 0.73 -5.74
N ALA A 219 9.17 1.28 -4.52
CA ALA A 219 7.96 1.91 -4.01
C ALA A 219 7.56 3.17 -4.79
N ALA A 220 8.53 3.93 -5.29
CA ALA A 220 8.29 5.08 -6.17
C ALA A 220 7.54 4.70 -7.46
N GLU A 221 7.85 3.54 -8.06
CA GLU A 221 7.12 3.06 -9.24
C GLU A 221 5.68 2.64 -8.89
N SER A 222 5.49 1.96 -7.76
CA SER A 222 4.15 1.64 -7.25
C SER A 222 3.33 2.92 -6.98
N SER A 223 3.95 3.96 -6.42
CA SER A 223 3.33 5.28 -6.18
C SER A 223 2.87 5.93 -7.49
N ARG A 224 3.73 5.91 -8.50
CA ARG A 224 3.42 6.45 -9.84
C ARG A 224 2.25 5.70 -10.48
N LEU A 225 2.26 4.36 -10.43
CA LEU A 225 1.18 3.54 -11.00
C LEU A 225 -0.14 3.79 -10.29
N LEU A 226 -0.14 3.86 -8.95
CA LEU A 226 -1.34 4.18 -8.17
C LEU A 226 -1.89 5.57 -8.52
N ALA A 227 -1.03 6.58 -8.59
CA ALA A 227 -1.42 7.94 -8.94
C ALA A 227 -2.11 8.04 -10.32
N LEU A 228 -1.66 7.23 -11.28
CA LEU A 228 -2.19 7.21 -12.63
C LEU A 228 -3.51 6.42 -12.76
N THR A 229 -3.78 5.48 -11.85
CA THR A 229 -4.86 4.48 -12.01
C THR A 229 -5.93 4.49 -10.92
N ALA A 230 -5.72 5.21 -9.81
CA ALA A 230 -6.69 5.33 -8.71
C ALA A 230 -7.89 6.21 -9.09
N ALA A 231 -8.76 5.70 -9.96
CA ALA A 231 -9.94 6.36 -10.47
C ALA A 231 -11.22 5.59 -10.09
N VAL A 232 -12.29 6.34 -9.83
CA VAL A 232 -13.62 5.75 -9.61
C VAL A 232 -14.09 5.06 -10.88
N ASP A 233 -14.63 3.86 -10.73
CA ASP A 233 -15.17 3.08 -11.82
C ASP A 233 -16.63 2.69 -11.57
N PRO A 234 -17.59 3.22 -12.36
CA PRO A 234 -19.00 2.86 -12.21
C PRO A 234 -19.31 1.40 -12.56
N ARG A 235 -18.39 0.65 -13.20
CA ARG A 235 -18.55 -0.79 -13.45
C ARG A 235 -18.26 -1.66 -12.24
N ASP A 236 -17.61 -1.11 -11.21
CA ASP A 236 -17.27 -1.81 -9.99
C ASP A 236 -18.05 -1.25 -8.79
N ALA A 237 -18.99 -2.06 -8.28
CA ALA A 237 -19.81 -1.72 -7.13
C ALA A 237 -19.02 -1.50 -5.81
N TYR A 238 -17.77 -1.94 -5.75
CA TYR A 238 -16.87 -1.72 -4.62
C TYR A 238 -15.86 -0.59 -4.85
N SER A 239 -15.92 0.09 -6.01
CA SER A 239 -15.03 1.22 -6.31
C SER A 239 -15.28 2.39 -5.36
N ARG A 240 -14.20 3.05 -4.94
CA ARG A 240 -14.24 4.20 -4.03
C ARG A 240 -13.46 5.37 -4.59
N ARG A 241 -13.92 6.58 -4.32
CA ARG A 241 -13.21 7.82 -4.66
C ARG A 241 -11.92 7.92 -3.85
N ASN A 242 -10.81 8.17 -4.54
CA ASN A 242 -9.55 8.50 -3.88
C ASN A 242 -9.63 9.91 -3.27
N PRO A 243 -9.49 10.09 -1.95
CA PRO A 243 -9.48 11.42 -1.35
C PRO A 243 -8.19 12.17 -1.73
N GLN A 244 -8.25 13.50 -1.69
CA GLN A 244 -7.12 14.33 -2.14
C GLN A 244 -5.84 14.09 -1.34
N TRP A 245 -5.92 13.83 -0.03
CA TRP A 245 -4.75 13.54 0.81
C TRP A 245 -4.05 12.21 0.49
N ASN A 246 -4.59 11.40 -0.42
CA ASN A 246 -3.98 10.16 -0.92
C ASN A 246 -3.62 10.26 -2.41
N GLY A 247 -3.48 11.48 -2.93
CA GLY A 247 -2.95 11.75 -4.27
C GLY A 247 -1.42 11.65 -4.33
N ALA A 248 -0.85 11.77 -5.52
CA ALA A 248 0.60 11.66 -5.75
C ALA A 248 1.45 12.54 -4.84
N GLN A 249 0.95 13.73 -4.47
CA GLN A 249 1.62 14.69 -3.59
C GLN A 249 1.79 14.22 -2.14
N ALA A 250 1.10 13.14 -1.74
CA ALA A 250 1.25 12.53 -0.42
C ALA A 250 2.48 11.61 -0.31
N PHE A 251 3.06 11.21 -1.44
CA PHE A 251 4.32 10.49 -1.49
C PHE A 251 5.50 11.45 -1.24
N GLY A 252 6.40 11.07 -0.35
CA GLY A 252 7.57 11.89 -0.01
C GLY A 252 8.42 11.28 1.10
N ALA A 253 9.36 12.07 1.62
CA ALA A 253 10.16 11.68 2.78
C ALA A 253 9.32 11.76 4.07
N PRO A 254 9.33 10.73 4.94
CA PRO A 254 8.62 10.78 6.21
C PRO A 254 9.21 11.85 7.14
N ALA A 255 8.35 12.50 7.92
CA ALA A 255 8.79 13.48 8.91
C ALA A 255 9.48 12.78 10.10
N SER A 256 10.54 13.37 10.64
CA SER A 256 11.13 12.88 11.89
C SER A 256 10.09 12.88 13.02
N GLY A 257 10.11 11.85 13.85
CA GLY A 257 9.15 11.64 14.94
C GLY A 257 7.88 10.88 14.54
N PHE A 258 7.75 10.42 13.29
CA PHE A 258 6.61 9.63 12.84
C PHE A 258 6.42 8.38 13.70
N ARG A 259 5.18 8.02 14.02
CA ARG A 259 4.90 6.92 14.97
C ARG A 259 4.52 5.66 14.21
N PHE A 260 5.16 4.53 14.49
CA PHE A 260 4.83 3.26 13.86
C PHE A 260 4.61 2.14 14.89
N GLY A 261 3.57 1.34 14.66
CA GLY A 261 3.24 0.18 15.47
C GLY A 261 4.18 -1.00 15.21
N VAL A 262 4.48 -1.77 16.25
CA VAL A 262 5.20 -3.05 16.19
C VAL A 262 4.47 -4.07 17.05
N PRO A 263 4.23 -5.31 16.58
CA PRO A 263 3.62 -6.36 17.37
C PRO A 263 4.31 -6.57 18.73
N GLN A 264 3.53 -6.60 19.81
CA GLN A 264 4.00 -6.97 21.15
C GLN A 264 4.55 -8.40 21.19
N THR A 265 3.86 -9.31 20.50
CA THR A 265 4.24 -10.72 20.39
C THR A 265 4.45 -11.05 18.93
N LEU A 266 5.63 -11.58 18.63
CA LEU A 266 6.01 -12.04 17.30
C LEU A 266 6.02 -13.57 17.26
N ASN A 267 5.53 -14.12 16.17
CA ASN A 267 5.60 -15.53 15.84
C ASN A 267 6.36 -15.71 14.52
N PHE A 268 7.52 -16.36 14.57
CA PHE A 268 8.34 -16.74 13.41
C PHE A 268 8.36 -18.26 13.19
N LEU A 269 7.51 -19.02 13.90
CA LEU A 269 7.43 -20.47 13.81
C LEU A 269 8.81 -21.15 13.97
N GLY A 270 9.65 -20.63 14.87
CA GLY A 270 11.00 -21.12 15.14
C GLY A 270 12.09 -20.64 14.17
N CYS A 271 11.78 -19.75 13.21
CA CYS A 271 12.78 -19.24 12.27
C CYS A 271 13.54 -18.01 12.79
N ALA A 272 14.68 -18.23 13.43
CA ALA A 272 15.53 -17.16 13.97
C ALA A 272 16.05 -16.17 12.90
N GLN A 273 16.26 -16.60 11.65
CA GLN A 273 16.70 -15.69 10.58
C GLN A 273 15.60 -14.71 10.16
N SER A 274 14.36 -15.17 10.05
CA SER A 274 13.22 -14.29 9.77
C SER A 274 13.01 -13.28 10.89
N GLU A 275 13.19 -13.70 12.14
CA GLU A 275 13.16 -12.80 13.30
C GLU A 275 14.25 -11.74 13.25
N ALA A 276 15.50 -12.14 13.00
CA ALA A 276 16.62 -11.21 12.89
C ALA A 276 16.41 -10.16 11.79
N LEU A 277 15.91 -10.56 10.61
CA LEU A 277 15.60 -9.67 9.50
C LEU A 277 14.45 -8.69 9.83
N PHE A 278 13.48 -9.11 10.63
CA PHE A 278 12.42 -8.21 11.12
C PHE A 278 12.95 -7.20 12.13
N LEU A 279 13.81 -7.62 13.07
CA LEU A 279 14.43 -6.70 14.03
C LEU A 279 15.31 -5.66 13.34
N GLN A 280 16.01 -6.05 12.27
CA GLN A 280 16.75 -5.11 11.41
C GLN A 280 15.81 -4.13 10.70
N ALA A 281 14.65 -4.58 10.22
CA ALA A 281 13.63 -3.70 9.64
C ALA A 281 13.14 -2.65 10.65
N LYS A 282 12.83 -3.09 11.88
CA LYS A 282 12.44 -2.18 12.96
C LYS A 282 13.54 -1.15 13.24
N ALA A 283 14.80 -1.59 13.35
CA ALA A 283 15.93 -0.69 13.57
C ALA A 283 16.08 0.33 12.43
N ARG A 284 15.78 -0.05 11.18
CA ARG A 284 15.80 0.86 10.03
C ARG A 284 14.74 1.96 10.13
N LEU A 285 13.51 1.65 10.55
CA LEU A 285 12.49 2.68 10.77
C LEU A 285 12.86 3.62 11.92
N LEU A 286 13.48 3.11 12.99
CA LEU A 286 14.02 3.97 14.06
C LEU A 286 15.10 4.92 13.54
N ALA A 287 16.02 4.42 12.70
CA ALA A 287 17.08 5.24 12.09
C ALA A 287 16.53 6.31 11.13
N LEU A 288 15.36 6.09 10.53
CA LEU A 288 14.64 7.08 9.72
C LEU A 288 13.91 8.15 10.57
N GLY A 289 14.06 8.12 11.90
CA GLY A 289 13.41 9.05 12.81
C GLY A 289 12.06 8.56 13.33
N GLY A 290 11.70 7.30 13.10
CA GLY A 290 10.45 6.72 13.57
C GLY A 290 10.46 6.42 15.07
N VAL A 291 9.29 6.52 15.70
CA VAL A 291 9.04 6.17 17.10
C VAL A 291 8.19 4.90 17.14
N ALA A 292 8.80 3.80 17.61
CA ALA A 292 8.10 2.52 17.73
C ALA A 292 7.07 2.55 18.87
N VAL A 293 5.86 2.08 18.59
CA VAL A 293 4.75 1.92 19.54
C VAL A 293 4.38 0.46 19.59
N SER A 294 4.24 -0.09 20.80
CA SER A 294 3.89 -1.50 20.99
C SER A 294 2.39 -1.72 20.74
N ILE A 295 2.03 -2.63 19.82
CA ILE A 295 0.63 -2.92 19.44
C ILE A 295 0.29 -4.37 19.77
N ASP A 296 -0.86 -4.58 20.42
CA ASP A 296 -1.43 -5.91 20.58
C ASP A 296 -2.07 -6.38 19.26
N MET A 297 -1.56 -7.48 18.71
CA MET A 297 -2.06 -8.04 17.45
C MET A 297 -3.24 -9.01 17.63
N ALA A 298 -3.62 -9.36 18.86
CA ALA A 298 -4.70 -10.31 19.12
C ALA A 298 -6.02 -10.03 18.38
N PRO A 299 -6.58 -8.79 18.39
CA PRO A 299 -7.83 -8.53 17.66
C PRO A 299 -7.67 -8.61 16.14
N PHE A 300 -6.51 -8.28 15.59
CA PHE A 300 -6.22 -8.43 14.16
C PHE A 300 -6.15 -9.91 13.78
N LEU A 301 -5.49 -10.74 14.60
CA LEU A 301 -5.39 -12.19 14.38
C LEU A 301 -6.75 -12.88 14.54
N ALA A 302 -7.59 -12.41 15.47
CA ALA A 302 -8.96 -12.89 15.63
C ALA A 302 -9.85 -12.51 14.43
N ALA A 303 -9.68 -11.31 13.85
CA ALA A 303 -10.32 -10.95 12.59
C ALA A 303 -9.81 -11.83 11.43
N ALA A 304 -8.50 -12.11 11.37
CA ALA A 304 -7.90 -12.96 10.35
C ALA A 304 -8.48 -14.39 10.35
N SER A 305 -8.79 -14.98 11.51
CA SER A 305 -9.34 -16.34 11.57
C SER A 305 -10.73 -16.43 10.93
N LEU A 306 -11.55 -15.38 11.02
CA LEU A 306 -12.86 -15.31 10.38
C LEU A 306 -12.81 -15.54 8.86
N LEU A 307 -11.67 -15.27 8.20
CA LEU A 307 -11.54 -15.47 6.75
C LEU A 307 -11.74 -16.94 6.34
N TYR A 308 -11.21 -17.87 7.14
CA TYR A 308 -11.21 -19.31 6.82
C TYR A 308 -12.12 -20.12 7.75
N ASP A 309 -12.26 -19.70 9.01
CA ASP A 309 -13.18 -20.33 9.97
C ASP A 309 -14.61 -19.77 9.85
N GLY A 310 -14.75 -18.58 9.28
CA GLY A 310 -16.02 -17.91 9.06
C GLY A 310 -16.56 -18.06 7.62
N PRO A 311 -17.56 -17.25 7.26
CA PRO A 311 -18.37 -17.45 6.05
C PRO A 311 -17.69 -17.03 4.75
N TRP A 312 -16.57 -16.29 4.77
CA TRP A 312 -16.00 -15.66 3.57
C TRP A 312 -15.49 -16.64 2.52
N VAL A 313 -15.20 -17.89 2.92
CA VAL A 313 -14.94 -18.99 1.99
C VAL A 313 -16.12 -19.23 1.02
N ALA A 314 -17.34 -18.86 1.41
CA ALA A 314 -18.53 -18.94 0.55
C ALA A 314 -18.46 -17.99 -0.65
N GLU A 315 -17.74 -16.87 -0.58
CA GLU A 315 -17.56 -16.02 -1.77
C GLU A 315 -16.70 -16.70 -2.84
N ARG A 316 -15.68 -17.48 -2.43
CA ARG A 316 -14.90 -18.29 -3.38
C ARG A 316 -15.76 -19.38 -3.98
N TYR A 317 -16.57 -20.03 -3.16
CA TYR A 317 -17.49 -21.06 -3.61
C TYR A 317 -18.58 -20.50 -4.55
N ALA A 318 -19.03 -19.26 -4.38
CA ALA A 318 -19.97 -18.64 -5.30
C ALA A 318 -19.44 -18.55 -6.74
N VAL A 319 -18.11 -18.56 -6.92
CA VAL A 319 -17.44 -18.56 -8.24
C VAL A 319 -17.06 -19.98 -8.68
N ALA A 320 -16.36 -20.74 -7.83
CA ALA A 320 -15.86 -22.07 -8.19
C ALA A 320 -16.89 -23.20 -8.04
N GLY A 321 -17.89 -23.04 -7.18
CA GLY A 321 -18.90 -24.03 -6.79
C GLY A 321 -19.64 -24.65 -7.97
N PRO A 322 -20.21 -23.85 -8.91
CA PRO A 322 -20.88 -24.42 -10.09
C PRO A 322 -19.99 -25.33 -10.95
N LEU A 323 -18.67 -25.07 -10.99
CA LEU A 323 -17.71 -25.95 -11.67
C LEU A 323 -17.39 -27.17 -10.81
N ILE A 324 -17.21 -27.01 -9.50
CA ILE A 324 -16.99 -28.13 -8.56
C ILE A 324 -18.15 -29.14 -8.63
N GLU A 325 -19.39 -28.67 -8.72
CA GLU A 325 -20.58 -29.53 -8.80
C GLU A 325 -20.68 -30.27 -10.13
N ARG A 326 -20.41 -29.58 -11.25
CA ARG A 326 -20.53 -30.14 -12.60
C ARG A 326 -19.34 -31.01 -13.00
N GLN A 327 -18.15 -30.60 -12.62
CA GLN A 327 -16.88 -31.16 -13.08
C GLN A 327 -15.79 -31.08 -11.98
N PRO A 328 -15.95 -31.83 -10.88
CA PRO A 328 -15.09 -31.68 -9.71
C PRO A 328 -13.61 -31.86 -10.04
N GLU A 329 -13.25 -32.79 -10.92
CA GLU A 329 -11.87 -33.11 -11.30
C GLU A 329 -11.11 -31.95 -12.00
N ALA A 330 -11.83 -30.94 -12.53
CA ALA A 330 -11.22 -29.73 -13.06
C ALA A 330 -10.66 -28.80 -11.96
N VAL A 331 -11.13 -28.99 -10.72
CA VAL A 331 -10.70 -28.22 -9.55
C VAL A 331 -9.74 -29.05 -8.71
N LEU A 332 -8.58 -28.49 -8.40
CA LEU A 332 -7.54 -29.19 -7.65
C LEU A 332 -8.06 -29.69 -6.29
N PRO A 333 -7.68 -30.90 -5.84
CA PRO A 333 -8.17 -31.47 -4.58
C PRO A 333 -8.05 -30.52 -3.39
N VAL A 334 -6.88 -29.90 -3.20
CA VAL A 334 -6.64 -28.93 -2.11
C VAL A 334 -7.57 -27.72 -2.16
N ILE A 335 -8.01 -27.28 -3.34
CA ILE A 335 -8.95 -26.18 -3.47
C ILE A 335 -10.35 -26.64 -3.08
N ARG A 336 -10.77 -27.84 -3.51
CA ARG A 336 -12.03 -28.44 -3.07
C ARG A 336 -12.06 -28.63 -1.55
N ASP A 337 -10.97 -29.09 -0.95
CA ASP A 337 -10.86 -29.28 0.51
C ASP A 337 -11.02 -27.96 1.28
N VAL A 338 -10.38 -26.88 0.79
CA VAL A 338 -10.52 -25.54 1.39
C VAL A 338 -11.96 -25.03 1.28
N LEU A 339 -12.64 -25.31 0.18
CA LEU A 339 -14.00 -24.83 -0.08
C LEU A 339 -15.11 -25.75 0.44
N ALA A 340 -14.78 -26.95 0.93
CA ALA A 340 -15.75 -27.99 1.27
C ALA A 340 -16.80 -27.57 2.31
N LYS A 341 -16.45 -26.64 3.20
CA LYS A 341 -17.37 -26.14 4.25
C LYS A 341 -18.34 -25.07 3.74
N ALA A 342 -18.05 -24.42 2.61
CA ALA A 342 -18.82 -23.28 2.13
C ALA A 342 -20.31 -23.56 1.93
N PRO A 343 -20.74 -24.71 1.35
CA PRO A 343 -22.18 -25.00 1.16
C PRO A 343 -22.99 -25.12 2.45
N GLN A 344 -22.31 -25.35 3.59
CA GLN A 344 -22.95 -25.52 4.90
C GLN A 344 -23.10 -24.20 5.66
N THR A 345 -22.53 -23.11 5.14
CA THR A 345 -22.61 -21.78 5.76
C THR A 345 -23.95 -21.13 5.42
N ASP A 346 -24.80 -20.93 6.42
CA ASP A 346 -26.08 -20.23 6.25
C ASP A 346 -25.95 -18.69 6.41
N ALA A 347 -27.04 -18.00 6.08
CA ALA A 347 -27.11 -16.54 6.19
C ALA A 347 -26.95 -16.03 7.64
N VAL A 348 -27.40 -16.80 8.64
CA VAL A 348 -27.32 -16.40 10.05
C VAL A 348 -25.86 -16.41 10.52
N ALA A 349 -25.11 -17.45 10.16
CA ALA A 349 -23.67 -17.54 10.39
C ALA A 349 -22.94 -16.40 9.68
N ALA A 350 -23.34 -16.07 8.45
CA ALA A 350 -22.78 -14.95 7.70
C ALA A 350 -22.96 -13.61 8.44
N PHE A 351 -24.20 -13.27 8.84
CA PHE A 351 -24.48 -12.03 9.56
C PHE A 351 -23.79 -11.97 10.94
N LYS A 352 -23.76 -13.07 11.68
CA LYS A 352 -23.04 -13.13 12.97
C LYS A 352 -21.54 -12.84 12.80
N ALA A 353 -20.91 -13.41 11.79
CA ALA A 353 -19.51 -13.15 11.51
C ALA A 353 -19.26 -11.71 11.05
N MET A 354 -20.20 -11.10 10.29
CA MET A 354 -20.13 -9.68 9.95
C MET A 354 -20.19 -8.79 11.20
N TYR A 355 -21.09 -9.07 12.15
CA TYR A 355 -21.16 -8.32 13.41
C TYR A 355 -19.87 -8.47 14.22
N GLN A 356 -19.34 -9.69 14.30
CA GLN A 356 -18.08 -9.96 14.98
C GLN A 356 -16.90 -9.23 14.33
N LEU A 357 -16.86 -9.17 13.00
CA LEU A 357 -15.82 -8.44 12.26
C LEU A 357 -15.90 -6.93 12.55
N GLN A 358 -17.10 -6.36 12.64
CA GLN A 358 -17.25 -4.94 13.02
C GLN A 358 -16.76 -4.68 14.44
N ALA A 359 -17.01 -5.59 15.38
CA ALA A 359 -16.47 -5.49 16.74
C ALA A 359 -14.93 -5.52 16.75
N TYR A 360 -14.30 -6.40 15.98
CA TYR A 360 -12.85 -6.42 15.83
C TYR A 360 -12.32 -5.16 15.15
N LYS A 361 -13.01 -4.65 14.13
CA LYS A 361 -12.63 -3.41 13.45
C LYS A 361 -12.58 -2.22 14.39
N ALA A 362 -13.56 -2.05 15.27
CA ALA A 362 -13.55 -0.99 16.28
C ALA A 362 -12.33 -1.09 17.22
N GLN A 363 -11.97 -2.31 17.65
CA GLN A 363 -10.79 -2.53 18.50
C GLN A 363 -9.48 -2.25 17.76
N CYS A 364 -9.37 -2.74 16.52
CA CYS A 364 -8.19 -2.55 15.69
C CYS A 364 -7.99 -1.07 15.31
N ASP A 365 -9.05 -0.35 14.94
CA ASP A 365 -8.96 1.06 14.58
C ASP A 365 -8.50 1.91 15.78
N ALA A 366 -8.98 1.62 16.99
CA ALA A 366 -8.52 2.28 18.22
C ALA A 366 -7.02 2.05 18.49
N LEU A 367 -6.49 0.88 18.15
CA LEU A 367 -5.05 0.58 18.25
C LEU A 367 -4.23 1.35 17.20
N LEU A 368 -4.84 1.72 16.06
CA LEU A 368 -4.18 2.48 14.99
C LEU A 368 -4.20 4.00 15.21
N ASP A 369 -5.06 4.54 16.08
CA ASP A 369 -5.18 6.00 16.33
C ASP A 369 -3.87 6.65 16.79
N GLY A 370 -3.03 5.88 17.49
CA GLY A 370 -1.75 6.33 18.03
C GLY A 370 -0.56 6.26 17.06
N VAL A 371 -0.75 5.75 15.85
CA VAL A 371 0.34 5.46 14.89
C VAL A 371 -0.04 5.85 13.46
N GLU A 372 0.95 6.05 12.60
CA GLU A 372 0.76 6.35 11.17
C GLU A 372 0.76 5.07 10.32
N CYS A 373 1.46 4.04 10.77
CA CYS A 373 1.45 2.70 10.17
C CYS A 373 1.81 1.65 11.22
N VAL A 374 1.73 0.38 10.85
CA VAL A 374 2.20 -0.77 11.65
C VAL A 374 3.14 -1.61 10.79
N LEU A 375 4.29 -1.98 11.36
CA LEU A 375 5.29 -2.86 10.75
C LEU A 375 5.07 -4.31 11.21
N THR A 376 4.80 -5.21 10.27
CA THR A 376 4.73 -6.67 10.54
C THR A 376 5.69 -7.44 9.65
N PRO A 377 6.11 -8.66 10.04
CA PRO A 377 6.66 -9.60 9.06
C PRO A 377 5.62 -9.79 7.93
N THR A 378 6.06 -9.95 6.68
CA THR A 378 5.11 -10.31 5.61
C THR A 378 4.58 -11.74 5.80
N TYR A 379 5.42 -12.64 6.31
CA TYR A 379 5.06 -13.99 6.77
C TYR A 379 6.02 -14.42 7.92
N PRO A 380 5.66 -15.42 8.75
CA PRO A 380 6.50 -15.90 9.84
C PRO A 380 7.83 -16.51 9.39
N ARG A 381 7.80 -17.38 8.39
CA ARG A 381 8.99 -18.03 7.82
C ARG A 381 8.73 -18.45 6.38
N PRO A 382 9.76 -18.62 5.55
CA PRO A 382 9.58 -19.27 4.27
C PRO A 382 9.26 -20.76 4.46
N VAL A 383 8.55 -21.32 3.49
CA VAL A 383 8.10 -22.71 3.46
C VAL A 383 8.64 -23.33 2.18
N THR A 384 9.22 -24.52 2.28
CA THR A 384 9.78 -25.25 1.12
C THR A 384 8.69 -25.95 0.30
N LEU A 385 9.01 -26.27 -0.96
CA LEU A 385 8.13 -27.06 -1.82
C LEU A 385 7.84 -28.45 -1.22
N ALA A 386 8.82 -29.08 -0.56
CA ALA A 386 8.66 -30.38 0.09
C ALA A 386 7.69 -30.32 1.29
N GLU A 387 7.76 -29.26 2.10
CA GLU A 387 6.79 -29.04 3.19
C GLU A 387 5.37 -28.81 2.65
N LEU A 388 5.22 -28.06 1.56
CA LEU A 388 3.92 -27.85 0.92
C LEU A 388 3.34 -29.13 0.34
N GLU A 389 4.16 -30.02 -0.17
CA GLU A 389 3.71 -31.33 -0.66
C GLU A 389 3.24 -32.23 0.50
N ALA A 390 3.96 -32.21 1.63
CA ALA A 390 3.60 -32.99 2.80
C ALA A 390 2.36 -32.44 3.55
N GLU A 391 2.23 -31.12 3.69
CA GLU A 391 1.18 -30.46 4.48
C GLU A 391 0.59 -29.23 3.74
N PRO A 392 -0.11 -29.43 2.60
CA PRO A 392 -0.46 -28.35 1.64
C PRO A 392 -1.40 -27.27 2.18
N VAL A 393 -2.26 -27.59 3.14
CA VAL A 393 -3.19 -26.63 3.75
C VAL A 393 -2.50 -25.86 4.88
N LYS A 394 -1.91 -26.59 5.84
CA LYS A 394 -1.27 -26.01 7.02
C LYS A 394 -0.10 -25.09 6.66
N ARG A 395 0.77 -25.54 5.76
CA ARG A 395 1.95 -24.75 5.37
C ARG A 395 1.60 -23.53 4.54
N ASN A 396 0.48 -23.56 3.83
CA ASN A 396 -0.08 -22.35 3.23
C ASN A 396 -0.64 -21.39 4.28
N ALA A 397 -1.28 -21.90 5.34
CA ALA A 397 -1.79 -21.08 6.43
C ALA A 397 -0.67 -20.38 7.21
N ASP A 398 0.49 -21.04 7.39
CA ASP A 398 1.70 -20.45 7.99
C ASP A 398 2.06 -19.12 7.28
N LEU A 399 2.01 -19.07 5.94
CA LEU A 399 2.30 -17.86 5.15
C LEU A 399 1.27 -16.73 5.34
N GLY A 400 0.04 -17.06 5.75
CA GLY A 400 -1.07 -16.12 5.90
C GLY A 400 -1.19 -15.45 7.26
N TYR A 401 -0.35 -15.83 8.23
CA TYR A 401 -0.48 -15.44 9.63
C TYR A 401 -0.56 -13.91 9.82
N TYR A 402 0.25 -13.13 9.09
CA TYR A 402 0.28 -11.67 9.20
C TYR A 402 -0.51 -10.93 8.11
N THR A 403 -1.18 -11.63 7.18
CA THR A 403 -1.76 -10.99 5.99
C THR A 403 -3.29 -11.03 5.91
N ASN A 404 -3.92 -12.02 6.54
CA ASN A 404 -5.34 -12.35 6.33
C ASN A 404 -6.34 -11.28 6.81
N PHE A 405 -5.97 -10.41 7.77
CA PHE A 405 -6.90 -9.44 8.36
C PHE A 405 -7.09 -8.16 7.55
N MET A 406 -6.12 -7.78 6.72
CA MET A 406 -6.03 -6.40 6.22
C MET A 406 -7.23 -5.98 5.36
N ASN A 407 -7.75 -6.86 4.49
CA ASN A 407 -8.91 -6.51 3.65
C ASN A 407 -10.24 -6.63 4.40
N LEU A 408 -10.32 -7.56 5.36
CA LEU A 408 -11.47 -7.69 6.25
C LEU A 408 -11.66 -6.41 7.07
N LEU A 409 -10.55 -5.83 7.54
CA LEU A 409 -10.55 -4.63 8.38
C LEU A 409 -10.39 -3.31 7.59
N ASP A 410 -10.38 -3.38 6.26
CA ASP A 410 -10.26 -2.24 5.33
C ASP A 410 -8.98 -1.41 5.52
N TYR A 411 -7.82 -2.07 5.52
CA TYR A 411 -6.51 -1.44 5.59
C TYR A 411 -5.77 -1.44 4.24
N ALA A 412 -4.89 -0.45 4.07
CA ALA A 412 -3.92 -0.38 2.97
C ALA A 412 -2.61 -1.07 3.40
N ALA A 413 -1.85 -1.61 2.44
CA ALA A 413 -0.60 -2.29 2.77
C ALA A 413 0.45 -2.26 1.65
N VAL A 414 1.72 -2.15 2.05
CA VAL A 414 2.89 -2.23 1.17
C VAL A 414 3.86 -3.25 1.73
N SER A 415 4.11 -4.34 1.00
CA SER A 415 5.21 -5.25 1.29
C SER A 415 6.49 -4.69 0.67
N VAL A 416 7.57 -4.61 1.45
CA VAL A 416 8.86 -4.06 1.04
C VAL A 416 10.02 -4.99 1.44
N PRO A 417 11.05 -5.19 0.59
CA PRO A 417 12.17 -6.07 0.92
C PRO A 417 12.98 -5.59 2.11
N THR A 418 13.32 -6.49 3.04
CA THR A 418 14.16 -6.19 4.22
C THR A 418 15.60 -6.71 4.09
N GLY A 419 15.80 -7.82 3.38
CA GLY A 419 17.11 -8.46 3.21
C GLY A 419 16.99 -9.89 2.71
N PHE A 420 18.05 -10.68 2.90
CA PHE A 420 18.14 -12.06 2.44
C PHE A 420 18.48 -13.00 3.60
N LEU A 421 17.90 -14.20 3.58
CA LEU A 421 18.32 -15.30 4.44
C LEU A 421 19.71 -15.81 4.03
N SER A 422 20.35 -16.64 4.86
CA SER A 422 21.71 -17.14 4.59
C SER A 422 21.79 -18.00 3.33
N ASN A 423 20.67 -18.56 2.86
CA ASN A 423 20.58 -19.31 1.61
C ASN A 423 20.26 -18.42 0.39
N GLY A 424 20.24 -17.10 0.56
CA GLY A 424 19.97 -16.13 -0.50
C GLY A 424 18.49 -15.90 -0.81
N LEU A 425 17.55 -16.58 -0.11
CA LEU A 425 16.13 -16.31 -0.28
C LEU A 425 15.81 -14.90 0.24
N PRO A 426 15.14 -14.03 -0.54
CA PRO A 426 14.74 -12.73 -0.05
C PRO A 426 13.63 -12.83 1.00
N SER A 427 13.54 -11.80 1.83
CA SER A 427 12.51 -11.62 2.83
C SER A 427 12.05 -10.16 2.85
N GLY A 428 10.86 -9.94 3.38
CA GLY A 428 10.21 -8.65 3.41
C GLY A 428 9.40 -8.45 4.68
N VAL A 429 9.04 -7.19 4.88
CA VAL A 429 8.11 -6.73 5.90
C VAL A 429 6.94 -6.04 5.22
N THR A 430 5.79 -6.00 5.89
CA THR A 430 4.63 -5.26 5.42
C THR A 430 4.41 -4.06 6.31
N LEU A 431 4.31 -2.88 5.70
CA LEU A 431 3.79 -1.66 6.30
C LEU A 431 2.29 -1.62 5.98
N PHE A 432 1.44 -1.69 7.01
CA PHE A 432 0.00 -1.49 6.82
C PHE A 432 -0.49 -0.27 7.59
N GLY A 433 -1.57 0.34 7.11
CA GLY A 433 -2.12 1.56 7.68
C GLY A 433 -3.61 1.70 7.40
N ARG A 434 -4.16 2.82 7.84
CA ARG A 434 -5.56 3.17 7.61
C ARG A 434 -5.89 3.19 6.11
N VAL A 435 -7.17 3.08 5.81
CA VAL A 435 -7.65 3.29 4.44
C VAL A 435 -7.26 4.70 3.96
N PHE A 436 -6.88 4.81 2.69
CA PHE A 436 -6.46 6.04 2.02
C PHE A 436 -5.20 6.70 2.59
N THR A 437 -4.25 5.89 3.06
CA THR A 437 -2.87 6.34 3.36
C THR A 437 -1.84 5.64 2.48
N ASP A 438 -2.26 5.12 1.33
CA ASP A 438 -1.44 4.35 0.39
C ASP A 438 -0.18 5.08 -0.05
N GLN A 439 -0.30 6.35 -0.46
CA GLN A 439 0.83 7.14 -0.94
C GLN A 439 1.82 7.48 0.18
N TYR A 440 1.31 7.70 1.39
CA TYR A 440 2.15 7.85 2.59
C TYR A 440 2.93 6.56 2.89
N LEU A 441 2.25 5.40 2.88
CA LEU A 441 2.90 4.10 3.09
C LEU A 441 3.98 3.82 2.02
N LEU A 442 3.74 4.21 0.78
CA LEU A 442 4.72 4.12 -0.31
C LEU A 442 5.91 5.07 -0.09
N GLY A 443 5.69 6.27 0.44
CA GLY A 443 6.77 7.19 0.84
C GLY A 443 7.65 6.61 1.95
N LEU A 444 7.03 6.01 2.98
CA LEU A 444 7.76 5.27 4.02
C LEU A 444 8.52 4.07 3.44
N ALA A 445 7.92 3.30 2.54
CA ALA A 445 8.56 2.16 1.90
C ALA A 445 9.75 2.59 1.02
N ASP A 446 9.64 3.72 0.31
CA ASP A 446 10.74 4.29 -0.48
C ASP A 446 11.91 4.72 0.41
N ALA A 447 11.64 5.44 1.50
CA ALA A 447 12.65 5.79 2.50
C ALA A 447 13.30 4.53 3.11
N PHE A 448 12.51 3.50 3.39
CA PHE A 448 12.99 2.21 3.90
C PHE A 448 13.89 1.46 2.91
N GLN A 449 13.58 1.48 1.61
CA GLN A 449 14.44 0.91 0.57
C GLN A 449 15.75 1.69 0.42
N ARG A 450 15.73 3.02 0.50
CA ARG A 450 16.94 3.85 0.35
C ARG A 450 17.88 3.75 1.55
N ALA A 451 17.34 3.57 2.75
CA ALA A 451 18.14 3.43 3.96
C ALA A 451 19.00 2.15 4.00
N LEU A 452 18.65 1.11 3.22
CA LEU A 452 19.53 -0.01 2.93
C LEU A 452 19.35 -0.42 1.47
N PRO A 453 20.21 0.07 0.55
CA PRO A 453 20.05 -0.15 -0.89
C PRO A 453 20.43 -1.58 -1.28
N LEU A 454 19.54 -2.52 -0.96
CA LEU A 454 19.62 -3.89 -1.47
C LEU A 454 19.63 -3.85 -3.01
N PRO A 455 20.31 -4.79 -3.67
CA PRO A 455 20.19 -4.94 -5.12
C PRO A 455 18.72 -5.12 -5.49
N LEU A 456 18.23 -4.30 -6.41
CA LEU A 456 16.90 -4.47 -7.01
C LEU A 456 16.91 -5.72 -7.91
N PRO A 457 15.74 -6.24 -8.32
CA PRO A 457 15.67 -7.20 -9.42
C PRO A 457 16.50 -6.73 -10.62
N GLY A 458 17.31 -7.64 -11.17
CA GLY A 458 18.23 -7.31 -12.26
C GLY A 458 19.57 -6.68 -11.82
N GLY A 459 19.77 -6.41 -10.52
CA GLY A 459 21.06 -6.00 -9.94
C GLY A 459 21.28 -4.49 -9.88
N ALA A 460 20.35 -3.68 -10.38
CA ALA A 460 20.40 -2.23 -10.25
C ALA A 460 20.30 -1.78 -8.79
N GLN A 461 20.76 -0.56 -8.48
CA GLN A 461 20.57 0.07 -7.18
C GLN A 461 19.53 1.19 -7.26
N ILE A 462 18.82 1.41 -6.15
CA ILE A 462 17.99 2.59 -5.98
C ILE A 462 18.91 3.83 -5.88
N ALA A 463 18.49 4.94 -6.48
CA ALA A 463 19.22 6.20 -6.31
C ALA A 463 19.23 6.58 -4.81
N PRO A 464 20.33 7.15 -4.31
CA PRO A 464 20.43 7.49 -2.88
C PRO A 464 19.56 8.69 -2.50
N GLU A 465 19.28 9.59 -3.45
CA GLU A 465 18.59 10.86 -3.16
C GLU A 465 17.11 10.63 -2.83
N PRO A 466 16.64 11.03 -1.64
CA PRO A 466 15.24 10.93 -1.27
C PRO A 466 14.39 11.97 -2.05
N PRO A 467 13.06 11.78 -2.11
CA PRO A 467 12.16 12.80 -2.62
C PRO A 467 12.32 14.12 -1.85
N ALA A 468 12.27 15.26 -2.56
CA ALA A 468 12.36 16.58 -1.93
C ALA A 468 11.09 16.96 -1.14
N ALA A 469 9.92 16.41 -1.52
CA ALA A 469 8.66 16.65 -0.85
C ALA A 469 8.55 15.82 0.44
N ALA A 470 7.89 16.39 1.46
CA ALA A 470 7.51 15.64 2.66
C ALA A 470 6.29 14.76 2.38
N ALA A 471 6.29 13.54 2.94
CA ALA A 471 5.11 12.69 2.92
C ALA A 471 3.98 13.32 3.75
N SER A 472 2.74 13.13 3.32
CA SER A 472 1.56 13.59 4.04
C SER A 472 0.46 12.52 4.01
N HIS A 473 -0.50 12.60 4.93
CA HIS A 473 -1.55 11.60 5.08
C HIS A 473 -2.90 12.24 5.46
N ASP A 474 -3.81 11.43 5.97
CA ASP A 474 -5.18 11.75 6.37
C ASP A 474 -5.31 12.73 7.55
N ARG A 475 -4.18 13.25 8.08
CA ARG A 475 -4.17 14.20 9.18
C ARG A 475 -3.28 15.41 8.87
N GLN A 476 -3.56 16.51 9.56
CA GLN A 476 -2.91 17.79 9.36
C GLN A 476 -2.47 18.40 10.69
N ALA A 477 -1.23 18.88 10.72
CA ALA A 477 -0.69 19.64 11.84
C ALA A 477 -1.26 21.07 11.89
N LEU A 478 -1.58 21.54 13.09
CA LEU A 478 -2.19 22.82 13.41
C LEU A 478 -1.49 23.46 14.61
N VAL A 479 -1.01 24.69 14.46
CA VAL A 479 -0.39 25.46 15.54
C VAL A 479 -1.47 26.23 16.30
N VAL A 480 -1.49 26.08 17.63
CA VAL A 480 -2.38 26.81 18.53
C VAL A 480 -1.58 27.61 19.55
N CYS A 481 -2.02 28.83 19.84
CA CYS A 481 -1.30 29.79 20.68
C CYS A 481 -2.18 30.38 21.81
N GLY A 482 -3.37 29.83 22.03
CA GLY A 482 -4.42 30.46 22.85
C GLY A 482 -5.34 29.50 23.57
N ALA A 483 -6.65 29.78 23.57
CA ALA A 483 -7.63 29.02 24.34
C ALA A 483 -7.72 27.52 23.98
N HIS A 484 -7.17 27.10 22.83
CA HIS A 484 -7.07 25.71 22.40
C HIS A 484 -5.83 24.96 22.91
N LEU A 485 -4.89 25.62 23.60
CA LEU A 485 -3.75 24.95 24.25
C LEU A 485 -4.25 23.88 25.25
N ASP A 486 -3.44 22.85 25.49
CA ASP A 486 -3.84 21.70 26.28
C ASP A 486 -4.33 22.09 27.69
N GLY A 487 -5.48 21.53 28.08
CA GLY A 487 -6.15 21.86 29.34
C GLY A 487 -6.78 23.25 29.43
N LEU A 488 -6.76 24.07 28.37
CA LEU A 488 -7.44 25.37 28.33
C LEU A 488 -8.88 25.27 27.77
N ALA A 489 -9.63 26.36 27.93
CA ALA A 489 -11.09 26.40 27.82
C ALA A 489 -11.68 25.85 26.51
N LEU A 490 -10.97 25.96 25.38
CA LEU A 490 -11.44 25.50 24.06
C LEU A 490 -10.68 24.27 23.55
N ASN A 491 -9.80 23.67 24.34
CA ASN A 491 -9.06 22.46 23.93
C ASN A 491 -9.99 21.28 23.59
N GLY A 492 -11.15 21.19 24.25
CA GLY A 492 -12.20 20.22 23.95
C GLY A 492 -12.57 20.20 22.46
N GLN A 493 -12.57 21.36 21.79
CA GLN A 493 -12.89 21.44 20.35
C GLN A 493 -11.88 20.69 19.47
N LEU A 494 -10.61 20.59 19.87
CA LEU A 494 -9.62 19.79 19.16
C LEU A 494 -9.81 18.31 19.47
N ARG A 495 -9.98 17.96 20.75
CA ARG A 495 -10.11 16.56 21.21
C ARG A 495 -11.37 15.88 20.69
N GLU A 496 -12.50 16.59 20.67
CA GLU A 496 -13.79 16.11 20.11
C GLU A 496 -13.68 15.78 18.62
N ARG A 497 -12.73 16.39 17.90
CA ARG A 497 -12.40 16.11 16.50
C ARG A 497 -11.30 15.07 16.33
N GLY A 498 -10.96 14.32 17.38
CA GLY A 498 -9.87 13.34 17.36
C GLY A 498 -8.48 13.97 17.27
N GLY A 499 -8.33 15.22 17.71
CA GLY A 499 -7.07 15.94 17.76
C GLY A 499 -6.13 15.37 18.82
N ARG A 500 -4.84 15.31 18.50
CA ARG A 500 -3.77 14.91 19.42
C ARG A 500 -2.67 15.96 19.49
N LEU A 501 -2.15 16.21 20.68
CA LEU A 501 -0.99 17.06 20.86
C LEU A 501 0.25 16.32 20.33
N LEU A 502 0.98 16.94 19.40
CA LEU A 502 2.26 16.42 18.92
C LEU A 502 3.42 16.94 19.76
N THR A 503 3.47 18.26 19.97
CA THR A 503 4.55 18.89 20.74
C THR A 503 4.15 20.26 21.27
N ALA A 504 4.72 20.65 22.42
CA ALA A 504 4.75 22.02 22.90
C ALA A 504 6.10 22.65 22.50
N THR A 505 6.06 23.83 21.89
CA THR A 505 7.24 24.48 21.30
C THR A 505 7.03 26.01 21.26
N GLU A 506 7.81 26.71 20.45
CA GLU A 506 7.71 28.15 20.25
C GLU A 506 7.55 28.50 18.77
N SER A 507 6.90 29.63 18.50
CA SER A 507 6.98 30.29 17.20
C SER A 507 8.41 30.76 16.93
N ALA A 508 8.73 31.10 15.68
CA ALA A 508 9.91 31.90 15.40
C ALA A 508 9.88 33.23 16.19
N ALA A 509 11.03 33.88 16.38
CA ALA A 509 11.15 35.10 17.17
C ALA A 509 10.67 36.38 16.44
N CYS A 510 9.59 36.27 15.68
CA CYS A 510 9.03 37.32 14.82
C CYS A 510 7.51 37.45 15.01
N TYR A 511 6.99 37.13 16.21
CA TYR A 511 5.56 37.24 16.52
C TYR A 511 5.30 38.11 17.75
N ARG A 512 4.18 38.81 17.73
CA ARG A 512 3.61 39.48 18.89
C ARG A 512 2.30 38.81 19.28
N LEU A 513 2.04 38.80 20.58
CA LEU A 513 0.84 38.20 21.15
C LEU A 513 0.04 39.27 21.88
N TYR A 514 -1.25 39.35 21.58
CA TYR A 514 -2.16 40.31 22.16
C TYR A 514 -3.31 39.60 22.87
N ALA A 515 -3.67 40.02 24.07
CA ALA A 515 -4.97 39.68 24.65
C ALA A 515 -6.04 40.54 23.99
N LEU A 516 -6.99 39.91 23.27
CA LEU A 516 -8.05 40.64 22.58
C LEU A 516 -8.94 41.40 23.58
N ALA A 517 -9.69 42.39 23.10
CA ALA A 517 -10.53 43.26 23.94
C ALA A 517 -11.57 42.51 24.79
N ASP A 518 -11.98 41.31 24.37
CA ASP A 518 -12.87 40.44 25.16
C ASP A 518 -12.18 39.77 26.37
N GLY A 519 -10.84 39.82 26.43
CA GLY A 519 -10.00 39.22 27.46
C GLY A 519 -10.00 37.68 27.47
N ARG A 520 -10.71 37.03 26.54
CA ARG A 520 -10.96 35.58 26.56
C ARG A 520 -10.00 34.80 25.69
N ARG A 521 -9.40 35.45 24.69
CA ARG A 521 -8.57 34.80 23.67
C ARG A 521 -7.41 35.70 23.27
N PRO A 522 -6.26 35.13 22.87
CA PRO A 522 -5.20 35.91 22.28
C PRO A 522 -5.32 36.00 20.76
N GLY A 523 -4.77 37.07 20.19
CA GLY A 523 -4.46 37.20 18.77
C GLY A 523 -2.95 37.21 18.57
N MET A 524 -2.43 36.33 17.72
CA MET A 524 -1.02 36.28 17.35
C MET A 524 -0.84 36.89 15.96
N VAL A 525 0.14 37.79 15.83
CA VAL A 525 0.46 38.49 14.59
C VAL A 525 1.97 38.47 14.36
N ARG A 526 2.38 38.41 13.10
CA ARG A 526 3.80 38.46 12.73
C ARG A 526 4.29 39.91 12.75
N ASP A 527 5.43 40.15 13.39
CA ASP A 527 6.15 41.43 13.45
C ASP A 527 7.66 41.16 13.39
N GLU A 528 8.28 41.46 12.25
CA GLU A 528 9.72 41.21 12.01
C GLU A 528 10.63 42.17 12.80
N SER A 529 10.11 43.30 13.27
CA SER A 529 10.91 44.35 13.91
C SER A 529 10.74 44.41 15.43
N GLY A 530 9.59 43.96 15.94
CA GLY A 530 9.25 43.96 17.36
C GLY A 530 8.75 42.62 17.91
N GLY A 531 8.97 41.52 17.19
CA GLY A 531 8.51 40.19 17.59
C GLY A 531 9.36 39.52 18.67
N ALA A 532 8.78 38.50 19.30
CA ALA A 532 9.43 37.55 20.19
C ALA A 532 9.00 36.12 19.85
N ALA A 533 9.66 35.13 20.45
CA ALA A 533 9.21 33.75 20.40
C ALA A 533 7.98 33.60 21.32
N ILE A 534 6.92 32.99 20.81
CA ILE A 534 5.67 32.77 21.54
C ILE A 534 5.48 31.28 21.77
N ALA A 535 5.21 30.89 23.02
CA ALA A 535 4.87 29.52 23.37
C ALA A 535 3.59 29.08 22.63
N VAL A 536 3.70 27.99 21.89
CA VAL A 536 2.64 27.40 21.05
C VAL A 536 2.61 25.88 21.25
N GLU A 537 1.52 25.28 20.83
CA GLU A 537 1.41 23.82 20.72
C GLU A 537 1.10 23.44 19.27
N VAL A 538 1.74 22.39 18.79
CA VAL A 538 1.40 21.76 17.52
C VAL A 538 0.48 20.58 17.81
N TRP A 539 -0.75 20.69 17.35
CA TRP A 539 -1.74 19.63 17.36
C TRP A 539 -1.82 18.98 16.00
N GLU A 540 -2.33 17.76 15.93
CA GLU A 540 -2.69 17.10 14.69
C GLU A 540 -4.15 16.69 14.73
N LEU A 541 -4.89 16.98 13.65
CA LEU A 541 -6.30 16.65 13.49
C LEU A 541 -6.52 15.87 12.21
N PRO A 542 -7.57 15.03 12.13
CA PRO A 542 -8.05 14.50 10.85
C PRO A 542 -8.29 15.65 9.85
N SER A 543 -7.76 15.52 8.64
CA SER A 543 -7.85 16.59 7.63
C SER A 543 -9.30 16.93 7.27
N ALA A 544 -10.21 15.94 7.36
CA ALA A 544 -11.63 16.11 7.15
C ALA A 544 -12.31 17.04 8.18
N GLU A 545 -11.75 17.19 9.38
CA GLU A 545 -12.32 17.97 10.47
C GLU A 545 -11.86 19.43 10.51
N LEU A 546 -10.89 19.81 9.67
CA LEU A 546 -10.35 21.17 9.71
C LEU A 546 -11.39 22.23 9.33
N GLY A 547 -12.31 21.91 8.40
CA GLY A 547 -13.39 22.82 8.02
C GLY A 547 -14.40 23.06 9.16
N SER A 548 -14.72 22.01 9.92
CA SER A 548 -15.63 22.12 11.07
C SER A 548 -14.99 22.89 12.24
N LEU A 549 -13.66 22.83 12.37
CA LEU A 549 -12.92 23.68 13.31
C LEU A 549 -12.92 25.15 12.84
N LEU A 550 -12.57 25.40 11.57
CA LEU A 550 -12.49 26.75 11.01
C LEU A 550 -13.83 27.51 11.17
N ALA A 551 -14.96 26.85 10.91
CA ALA A 551 -16.28 27.44 11.08
C ALA A 551 -16.61 27.84 12.54
N ALA A 552 -15.95 27.22 13.52
CA ALA A 552 -16.12 27.52 14.93
C ALA A 552 -15.19 28.64 15.44
N ILE A 553 -14.27 29.15 14.62
CA ILE A 553 -13.35 30.24 14.97
C ILE A 553 -14.05 31.58 14.66
N PRO A 554 -14.48 32.36 15.67
CA PRO A 554 -15.13 33.62 15.40
C PRO A 554 -14.10 34.71 15.16
N ALA A 555 -14.48 35.67 14.32
CA ALA A 555 -13.72 36.88 14.06
C ALA A 555 -13.30 37.57 15.38
N PRO A 556 -12.11 38.17 15.47
CA PRO A 556 -11.15 38.47 14.38
C PRO A 556 -10.09 37.38 14.14
N LEU A 557 -10.29 36.17 14.67
CA LEU A 557 -9.33 35.08 14.54
C LEU A 557 -9.57 34.29 13.24
N GLY A 558 -8.50 33.70 12.72
CA GLY A 558 -8.55 32.80 11.57
C GLY A 558 -7.38 31.83 11.55
N LEU A 559 -7.31 31.00 10.50
CA LEU A 559 -6.18 30.10 10.26
C LEU A 559 -5.34 30.64 9.09
N GLY A 560 -4.04 30.80 9.35
CA GLY A 560 -3.04 31.23 8.37
C GLY A 560 -1.83 30.31 8.42
N LYS A 561 -0.64 30.88 8.17
CA LYS A 561 0.63 30.17 8.30
C LYS A 561 1.44 30.75 9.45
N VAL A 562 1.95 29.86 10.29
CA VAL A 562 2.80 30.18 11.45
C VAL A 562 4.13 29.48 11.27
N GLU A 563 5.19 30.25 11.41
CA GLU A 563 6.57 29.79 11.43
C GLU A 563 6.95 29.40 12.86
N LEU A 564 7.44 28.18 13.03
CA LEU A 564 7.96 27.67 14.30
C LEU A 564 9.44 28.04 14.48
N ALA A 565 9.94 27.93 15.71
CA ALA A 565 11.35 28.20 16.02
C ALA A 565 12.34 27.31 15.25
N ASP A 566 11.89 26.16 14.74
CA ASP A 566 12.67 25.25 13.90
C ASP A 566 12.57 25.57 12.38
N GLY A 567 11.95 26.68 12.01
CA GLY A 567 11.79 27.15 10.63
C GLY A 567 10.65 26.48 9.86
N ARG A 568 9.93 25.51 10.44
CA ARG A 568 8.77 24.91 9.78
C ARG A 568 7.61 25.90 9.70
N TRP A 569 6.92 25.86 8.57
CA TRP A 569 5.69 26.63 8.33
C TRP A 569 4.48 25.72 8.37
N LEU A 570 3.66 25.86 9.41
CA LEU A 570 2.45 25.07 9.62
C LEU A 570 1.20 25.95 9.55
N SER A 571 0.05 25.33 9.30
CA SER A 571 -1.21 26.04 9.46
C SER A 571 -1.45 26.36 10.93
N GLY A 572 -1.95 27.54 11.27
CA GLY A 572 -2.12 27.93 12.68
C GLY A 572 -2.97 29.16 12.90
N PHE A 573 -3.32 29.41 14.16
CA PHE A 573 -4.13 30.57 14.55
C PHE A 573 -3.39 31.89 14.29
N ILE A 574 -4.07 32.81 13.60
CA ILE A 574 -3.64 34.19 13.35
C ILE A 574 -4.78 35.15 13.74
N CYS A 575 -4.45 36.44 13.83
CA CYS A 575 -5.43 37.50 14.08
C CYS A 575 -5.41 38.54 12.96
N GLU A 576 -6.59 38.98 12.53
CA GLU A 576 -6.72 40.13 11.63
C GLU A 576 -6.30 41.43 12.34
N ALA A 577 -5.77 42.38 11.58
CA ALA A 577 -5.21 43.63 12.12
C ALA A 577 -6.24 44.46 12.92
N TYR A 578 -7.51 44.48 12.49
CA TYR A 578 -8.57 45.21 13.19
C TYR A 578 -8.87 44.61 14.57
N GLY A 579 -8.61 43.31 14.75
CA GLY A 579 -8.79 42.62 16.03
C GLY A 579 -7.87 43.12 17.14
N LEU A 580 -6.80 43.85 16.79
CA LEU A 580 -5.86 44.43 17.75
C LEU A 580 -6.36 45.76 18.35
N GLN A 581 -7.45 46.33 17.84
CA GLN A 581 -8.02 47.56 18.39
C GLN A 581 -8.53 47.31 19.82
N GLY A 582 -7.96 48.02 20.80
CA GLY A 582 -8.28 47.83 22.22
C GLY A 582 -7.69 46.56 22.84
N ALA A 583 -6.86 45.81 22.10
CA ALA A 583 -6.16 44.66 22.63
C ALA A 583 -4.94 45.08 23.47
N THR A 584 -4.58 44.28 24.47
CA THR A 584 -3.39 44.50 25.30
C THR A 584 -2.23 43.68 24.73
N ASP A 585 -1.08 44.30 24.49
CA ASP A 585 0.14 43.57 24.13
C ASP A 585 0.64 42.76 25.33
N ILE A 586 0.74 41.45 25.14
CA ILE A 586 1.17 40.48 26.15
C ILE A 586 2.42 39.72 25.71
N THR A 587 3.13 40.21 24.69
CA THR A 587 4.32 39.57 24.12
C THR A 587 5.39 39.30 25.19
N ALA A 588 5.55 40.21 26.15
CA ALA A 588 6.51 40.07 27.25
C ALA A 588 6.25 38.88 28.20
N TYR A 589 5.04 38.32 28.19
CA TYR A 589 4.71 37.11 28.96
C TYR A 589 5.15 35.82 28.25
N GLY A 590 5.57 35.90 26.99
CA GLY A 590 6.03 34.75 26.20
C GLY A 590 4.94 33.77 25.77
N GLY A 591 3.69 33.93 26.22
CA GLY A 591 2.59 33.05 25.82
C GLY A 591 1.30 33.24 26.61
N TRP A 592 0.20 32.69 26.08
CA TRP A 592 -1.13 32.84 26.68
C TRP A 592 -1.26 32.21 28.06
N ARG A 593 -0.61 31.06 28.29
CA ARG A 593 -0.64 30.37 29.58
C ARG A 593 0.02 31.20 30.69
N ALA A 594 1.18 31.80 30.39
CA ALA A 594 1.89 32.67 31.32
C ALA A 594 1.10 33.95 31.63
N TRP A 595 0.43 34.53 30.61
CA TRP A 595 -0.49 35.64 30.81
C TRP A 595 -1.62 35.26 31.77
N LEU A 596 -2.33 34.15 31.56
CA LEU A 596 -3.45 33.74 32.43
C LEU A 596 -3.06 33.47 33.89
N ALA A 597 -1.78 33.14 34.16
CA ALA A 597 -1.28 32.83 35.50
C ALA A 597 -0.82 34.06 36.30
N ARG A 598 -0.93 35.27 35.73
CA ARG A 598 -0.44 36.52 36.33
C ARG A 598 -1.19 36.98 37.57
#